data_AF-A0A382PZC7-F1
#
_entry.id   AF-A0A382PZC7-F1
#
_cell.length_a   1.000
_cell.length_b   1.000
_cell.length_c   1.000
_cell.angle_alpha   90.00
_cell.angle_beta   90.00
_cell.angle_gamma   90.00
#
_symmetry.space_group_name_H-M   'P 1'
#
loop_
_entity.id
_entity.type
_entity.pdbx_description
1 polymer ?
#
loop_
_entity_poly.entity_id
_entity_poly.type
_entity_poly.pdbx_seq_one_letter_code
_entity_poly.pdbx_strand_id
1 'polypeptide(L)' 'MLGTLITIGLIALFLFSAIKILKEYERGVIFFLGRFQKVKGPGLIIVIPGIQQMVRVDLRVIVMDVPTQDVISRDNVS' A
#
# COMPACT_ATOMS: atom_id res chain seq x y z
N MET A 1 -27.35 -0.46 28.07
CA MET A 1 -27.83 -0.53 26.67
C MET A 1 -26.99 0.33 25.72
N LEU A 2 -26.67 1.58 26.06
CA LEU A 2 -25.82 2.42 25.19
C LEU A 2 -24.37 1.92 25.10
N GLY A 3 -23.74 1.54 26.22
CA GLY A 3 -22.37 1.02 26.23
C GLY A 3 -22.18 -0.29 25.45
N THR A 4 -23.19 -1.16 25.47
CA THR A 4 -23.23 -2.41 24.67
C THR A 4 -23.35 -2.13 23.17
N LEU A 5 -24.12 -1.11 22.78
CA LEU A 5 -24.23 -0.70 21.38
C LEU A 5 -22.91 -0.09 20.87
N ILE A 6 -22.25 0.73 21.68
CA ILE A 6 -20.97 1.35 21.33
C ILE A 6 -19.87 0.29 21.14
N THR A 7 -19.79 -0.69 22.04
CA THR A 7 -18.81 -1.78 21.93
C THR A 7 -19.02 -2.64 20.69
N ILE A 8 -20.28 -3.00 20.39
CA ILE A 8 -20.63 -3.72 19.15
C ILE A 8 -20.25 -2.91 17.91
N GLY A 9 -20.56 -1.60 17.90
CA GLY A 9 -20.20 -0.71 16.79
C GLY A 9 -18.69 -0.63 16.56
N LEU A 10 -17.89 -0.53 17.63
CA LEU A 10 -16.43 -0.51 17.54
C LEU A 10 -15.85 -1.82 17.01
N ILE A 11 -16.38 -2.97 17.45
CA ILE A 11 -15.94 -4.28 16.96
C ILE A 11 -16.27 -4.42 15.46
N ALA A 12 -17.46 -4.01 15.04
CA ALA A 12 -17.86 -4.06 13.64
C ALA A 12 -16.96 -3.16 12.77
N LEU A 13 -16.64 -1.95 13.23
CA LEU A 13 -15.73 -1.04 12.55
C LEU A 13 -14.33 -1.65 12.40
N PHE A 14 -13.83 -2.29 13.47
CA PHE A 14 -12.52 -2.94 13.47
C PHE A 14 -12.45 -4.08 12.45
N LEU A 15 -13.47 -4.93 12.42
CA LEU A 15 -13.57 -6.04 11.45
C LEU A 15 -13.66 -5.52 10.02
N PHE A 16 -14.43 -4.46 9.77
CA PHE A 16 -14.57 -3.90 8.42
C PHE A 16 -13.28 -3.25 7.92
N SER A 17 -12.54 -2.57 8.81
CA SER A 17 -11.25 -1.95 8.49
C SER A 17 -10.19 -2.99 8.05
N ALA A 18 -10.30 -4.22 8.55
CA ALA A 18 -9.37 -5.30 8.24
C ALA A 18 -9.50 -5.83 6.81
N ILE A 19 -10.64 -5.62 6.15
CA ILE A 19 -10.89 -6.10 4.79
C ILE A 19 -10.37 -5.04 3.80
N LYS A 20 -9.41 -5.44 2.97
CA LYS A 20 -8.88 -4.61 1.86
C LYS A 20 -9.06 -5.34 0.55
N ILE A 21 -9.42 -4.60 -0.50
CA ILE A 21 -9.56 -5.12 -1.86
C ILE A 21 -8.47 -4.48 -2.71
N LEU A 22 -7.70 -5.33 -3.38
CA LEU A 22 -6.68 -4.94 -4.34
C LEU A 22 -7.16 -5.25 -5.75
N LYS A 23 -6.86 -4.37 -6.70
CA LYS A 23 -7.10 -4.62 -8.12
C LYS A 23 -6.07 -5.58 -8.69
N GLU A 24 -6.35 -6.22 -9.83
CA GLU A 24 -5.46 -7.19 -10.49
C GLU A 24 -4.05 -6.68 -10.77
N TYR A 25 -3.92 -5.40 -11.12
CA TYR A 25 -2.63 -4.74 -11.38
C TYR A 25 -1.94 -4.20 -10.13
N GLU A 26 -2.54 -4.39 -8.95
CA GLU A 26 -2.00 -3.93 -7.68
C GLU A 26 -1.45 -5.11 -6.87
N ARG A 27 -0.43 -4.82 -6.07
CA ARG A 27 0.14 -5.77 -5.12
C ARG A 27 0.22 -5.12 -3.74
N GLY A 28 -0.10 -5.88 -2.70
CA GLY A 28 -0.04 -5.41 -1.32
C GLY A 28 1.21 -5.93 -0.62
N VAL A 29 2.16 -5.05 -0.30
CA VAL A 29 3.30 -5.37 0.55
C VAL A 29 2.86 -5.24 2.01
N ILE A 30 2.95 -6.33 2.77
CA ILE A 30 2.53 -6.35 4.17
C ILE A 30 3.74 -6.30 5.08
N PHE A 31 3.71 -5.34 5.97
CA PHE A 31 4.61 -5.17 7.09
C PHE A 31 3.90 -5.58 8.39
N PHE A 32 4.59 -6.32 9.23
CA PHE A 32 4.17 -6.68 10.58
C PHE A 32 5.08 -5.99 11.57
N LEU A 33 4.56 -5.04 12.34
CA LEU A 33 5.33 -4.25 13.32
C LEU A 33 6.66 -3.71 12.73
N GLY A 34 6.60 -3.17 11.52
CA GLY A 34 7.76 -2.59 10.81
C GLY A 34 8.67 -3.60 10.09
N ARG A 35 8.40 -4.92 10.19
CA ARG A 35 9.16 -5.95 9.45
C ARG A 35 8.39 -6.43 8.23
N PHE A 36 9.09 -6.67 7.13
CA PHE A 36 8.48 -7.30 5.96
C PHE A 36 7.96 -8.69 6.33
N GLN A 37 6.70 -8.97 5.99
CA GLN A 37 6.10 -10.28 6.23
C GLN A 37 5.89 -11.04 4.92
N LYS A 38 5.16 -10.43 3.96
CA LYS A 38 4.86 -11.04 2.66
C LYS A 38 4.27 -10.04 1.69
N VAL A 39 4.29 -10.42 0.43
CA VAL A 39 3.55 -9.77 -0.65
C VAL A 39 2.25 -10.53 -0.89
N LYS A 40 1.11 -9.85 -0.91
CA LYS A 40 -0.20 -10.42 -1.25
C LYS A 40 -0.61 -10.03 -2.66
N GLY A 41 -1.22 -10.99 -3.35
CA GLY A 41 -1.81 -10.83 -4.68
C GLY A 41 -3.10 -9.99 -4.69
N PRO A 42 -3.66 -9.79 -5.88
CA PRO A 42 -4.91 -9.06 -6.06
C PRO A 42 -6.11 -9.78 -5.45
N GLY A 43 -7.23 -9.08 -5.33
CA GLY A 43 -8.47 -9.59 -4.73
C GLY A 43 -8.65 -9.19 -3.26
N LEU A 44 -9.51 -9.94 -2.56
CA LEU A 44 -9.85 -9.67 -1.16
C LEU A 44 -8.74 -10.19 -0.24
N ILE A 45 -8.19 -9.28 0.56
CA ILE A 45 -7.15 -9.60 1.52
C ILE A 45 -7.48 -9.04 2.89
N ILE A 46 -7.16 -9.83 3.91
CA ILE A 46 -7.34 -9.43 5.31
C ILE A 46 -6.01 -8.90 5.84
N VAL A 47 -6.04 -7.71 6.44
CA VAL A 47 -4.91 -7.03 7.07
C VAL A 47 -5.36 -6.61 8.46
N ILE A 48 -4.66 -7.05 9.51
CA ILE A 48 -5.07 -6.73 10.89
C ILE A 48 -4.69 -5.27 11.20
N PRO A 49 -5.68 -4.37 11.39
CA PRO A 49 -5.38 -2.97 11.65
C PRO A 49 -4.68 -2.82 13.01
N GLY A 50 -3.69 -1.92 13.06
CA GLY A 50 -2.87 -1.64 14.25
C GLY A 50 -1.58 -2.47 14.34
N ILE A 51 -1.56 -3.70 13.82
CA ILE A 51 -0.37 -4.57 13.88
C ILE A 51 0.27 -4.73 12.50
N GLN A 52 -0.57 -4.91 11.48
CA GLN A 52 -0.13 -5.04 10.09
C GLN A 52 -0.36 -3.73 9.34
N GLN A 53 0.68 -3.30 8.63
CA GLN A 53 0.61 -2.18 7.69
C GLN A 53 0.70 -2.73 6.27
N MET A 54 -0.13 -2.21 5.38
CA MET A 54 -0.15 -2.61 3.98
C MET A 54 0.18 -1.41 3.10
N VAL A 55 1.19 -1.57 2.26
CA VAL A 55 1.56 -0.61 1.21
C VAL A 55 1.12 -1.18 -0.13
N ARG A 56 0.27 -0.45 -0.84
CA ARG A 56 -0.20 -0.81 -2.18
C ARG A 56 0.84 -0.34 -3.20
N VAL A 57 1.22 -1.24 -4.09
CA VAL A 57 2.18 -1.00 -5.17
C VAL A 57 1.50 -1.31 -6.50
N ASP A 58 1.62 -0.40 -7.45
CA ASP A 58 1.15 -0.58 -8.82
C ASP A 58 2.22 -1.36 -9.63
N LEU A 59 1.80 -2.37 -10.37
CA LEU A 59 2.68 -3.18 -11.22
C LEU A 59 2.73 -2.69 -12.67
N ARG A 60 2.00 -1.63 -13.01
CA ARG A 60 1.99 -1.07 -14.36
C ARG A 60 3.30 -0.35 -14.67
N VAL A 61 3.71 -0.42 -15.94
CA VAL A 61 4.83 0.36 -16.44
C VAL A 61 4.42 1.84 -16.47
N ILE A 62 5.22 2.68 -15.82
CA ILE A 62 5.09 4.13 -15.88
C ILE A 62 6.23 4.71 -16.70
N VAL A 63 5.93 5.74 -17.50
CA VAL A 63 6.94 6.54 -18.17
C VAL A 63 7.37 7.63 -17.21
N MET A 64 8.67 7.79 -17.04
CA MET A 64 9.26 8.82 -16.19
C MET A 64 9.96 9.84 -17.07
N ASP A 65 9.59 11.11 -16.94
CA ASP A 65 10.28 12.18 -17.65
C ASP A 65 11.64 12.46 -17.00
N VAL A 66 12.69 12.53 -17.83
CA VAL A 66 14.04 12.87 -17.37
C VAL A 66 14.21 14.38 -17.49
N PRO A 67 14.57 15.10 -16.40
CA PRO A 67 14.79 16.53 -16.48
C PRO A 67 15.97 16.84 -17.40
N THR A 68 15.89 17.97 -18.11
CA THR A 68 16.99 18.47 -18.93
C THR A 68 18.20 18.77 -18.06
N GLN A 69 19.38 18.34 -18.49
CA GLN A 69 20.64 18.57 -17.81
C GLN A 69 21.61 19.22 -18.79
N ASP A 70 22.30 20.27 -18.34
CA ASP A 70 23.40 20.86 -19.11
C ASP A 70 24.58 19.89 -19.09
N VAL A 71 24.95 19.37 -20.27
CA VAL A 71 26.01 18.38 -20.42
C VAL A 71 27.09 18.93 -21.35
N ILE A 72 28.34 18.86 -20.91
CA ILE A 72 29.48 19.15 -21.78
C ILE A 72 29.82 17.85 -22.51
N SER A 73 29.74 17.88 -23.83
CA SER A 73 30.14 16.75 -24.67
C SER A 73 31.65 16.48 -24.55
N ARG A 74 32.10 15.27 -24.92
CA ARG A 74 33.53 14.92 -24.90
C ARG A 74 34.38 15.84 -25.78
N ASP A 75 33.76 16.52 -26.74
CA ASP A 75 34.40 17.50 -27.62
C ASP A 75 34.46 18.90 -26.99
N ASN A 76 34.17 19.02 -25.68
CA ASN A 76 34.26 20.25 -24.89
C ASN A 76 33.33 21.37 -25.41
N VAL A 77 32.12 20.98 -25.82
CA VAL A 77 31.05 21.89 -26.23
C VAL A 77 29.83 21.62 -25.35
N SER A 78 29.33 22.69 -24.71
CA SER A 78 28.06 22.76 -23.98
C SER A 78 26.88 22.85 -24.93
#